data_AF-A0A1M7HUA0-F1
#
_entry.id   AF-A0A1M7HUA0-F1
#
_cell.length_a   1.000
_cell.length_b   1.000
_cell.length_c   1.000
_cell.angle_alpha   90.00
_cell.angle_beta   90.00
_cell.angle_gamma   90.00
#
_symmetry.space_group_name_H-M   'P 1'
#
loop_
_entity.id
_entity.type
_entity.pdbx_description
1 polymer ?
#
loop_
_entity_poly.entity_id
_entity_poly.type
_entity_poly.pdbx_seq_one_letter_code
_entity_poly.pdbx_strand_id
1 'polypeptide(L)' 'MKITLEVPDSRAGFLLELLRNLPFVTLRGQAAKAPALDETAHLLSSPANAERLYAALERDRKGQREIHELPATI' A
#
# COMPACT_ATOMS: atom_id res chain seq x y z
N MET A 1 33.81 1.46 7.87
CA MET A 1 33.56 1.10 6.46
C MET A 1 32.35 1.88 5.97
N LYS A 2 32.41 2.49 4.78
CA LYS A 2 31.30 3.27 4.20
C LYS A 2 30.84 2.56 2.93
N ILE A 3 29.55 2.24 2.85
CA ILE A 3 28.94 1.59 1.69
C ILE A 3 27.89 2.56 1.14
N THR A 4 28.01 2.89 -0.15
CA THR A 4 27.03 3.69 -0.88
C THR A 4 26.17 2.74 -1.69
N LEU A 5 24.85 2.86 -1.59
CA LEU A 5 23.89 2.04 -2.35
C LEU A 5 23.23 2.93 -3.40
N GLU A 6 23.45 2.63 -4.68
CA GLU A 6 22.70 3.26 -5.77
C GLU A 6 21.46 2.42 -6.03
N VAL A 7 20.29 3.04 -5.86
CA VAL A 7 18.99 2.37 -5.93
C VAL A 7 18.15 3.06 -7.02
N PRO A 8 17.56 2.30 -7.96
CA PRO A 8 16.60 2.86 -8.91
C PRO A 8 15.37 3.45 -8.19
N ASP A 9 14.86 4.59 -8.64
CA ASP A 9 13.74 5.29 -8.00
C ASP A 9 12.50 4.41 -7.78
N SER A 10 12.23 3.48 -8.70
CA SER A 10 11.12 2.51 -8.59
C SER A 10 11.22 1.57 -7.40
N ARG A 11 12.41 1.41 -6.81
CA ARG A 11 12.69 0.54 -5.66
C ARG A 11 13.12 1.32 -4.41
N ALA A 12 13.28 2.64 -4.52
CA ALA A 12 13.73 3.50 -3.42
C ALA A 12 12.74 3.49 -2.25
N GLY A 13 11.43 3.54 -2.53
CA GLY A 13 10.40 3.48 -1.50
C GLY A 13 10.47 2.19 -0.66
N PHE A 14 10.52 1.05 -1.33
CA PHE A 14 10.63 -0.27 -0.68
C PHE A 14 11.89 -0.41 0.17
N LEU A 15 13.06 0.02 -0.34
CA LEU A 15 14.31 -0.08 0.43
C LEU A 15 14.31 0.86 1.64
N LEU A 16 13.71 2.04 1.55
CA LEU A 16 13.54 2.93 2.70
C LEU A 16 12.64 2.31 3.77
N GLU A 17 11.55 1.64 3.39
CA GLU A 17 10.70 0.90 4.33
C GLU A 17 11.46 -0.23 5.02
N LEU A 18 12.23 -1.02 4.27
CA LEU A 18 13.06 -2.08 4.83
C LEU A 18 14.07 -1.53 5.85
N LEU A 19 14.76 -0.45 5.50
CA LEU A 19 15.74 0.19 6.38
C LEU A 19 15.11 0.79 7.65
N ARG A 20 13.86 1.26 7.58
CA ARG A 20 13.12 1.76 8.75
C ARG A 20 12.75 0.66 9.74
N ASN A 21 12.58 -0.57 9.28
CA ASN A 21 12.24 -1.71 10.14
C ASN A 21 13.46 -2.33 10.84
N LEU A 22 14.68 -1.87 10.54
CA LEU A 22 15.90 -2.35 11.18
C LEU A 22 16.24 -1.52 12.43
N PRO A 23 16.35 -2.15 13.63
CA PRO A 23 16.49 -1.41 14.89
C PRO A 23 17.84 -0.70 15.07
N PHE A 24 18.82 -1.02 14.23
CA PHE A 24 20.19 -0.48 14.30
C PHE A 24 20.49 0.55 13.20
N VAL A 25 19.50 0.91 12.37
CA VAL A 25 19.68 1.88 11.27
C VAL A 25 19.07 3.21 11.67
N THR A 26 19.91 4.26 11.74
CA THR A 26 19.44 5.64 11.93
C THR A 26 19.52 6.40 10.61
N LEU A 27 18.37 6.67 10.02
CA LEU A 27 18.25 7.47 8.80
C LEU A 27 18.44 8.95 9.17
N ARG A 28 19.56 9.54 8.74
CA ARG A 28 19.83 10.98 8.91
C ARG A 28 19.26 11.74 7.71
N GLY A 29 18.23 12.53 7.96
CA GLY A 29 17.46 13.24 6.96
C GLY A 29 15.98 12.94 7.18
N GLN A 30 15.24 13.93 7.68
CA GLN A 30 13.79 13.80 7.83
C GLN A 30 13.23 13.36 6.48
N ALA A 31 12.63 12.18 6.44
CA ALA A 31 11.90 11.75 5.28
C ALA A 31 10.84 12.82 5.00
N ALA A 32 10.87 13.39 3.79
CA ALA A 32 9.77 14.19 3.31
C ALA A 32 8.48 13.42 3.64
N LYS A 33 7.55 14.10 4.32
CA LYS A 33 6.22 13.57 4.62
C LYS A 33 5.73 12.85 3.38
N ALA A 34 5.49 11.55 3.49
CA ALA A 34 5.06 10.75 2.35
C ALA A 34 3.90 11.51 1.67
N PRO A 35 3.96 11.73 0.34
CA PRO A 35 2.88 12.42 -0.35
C PRO A 35 1.59 11.70 0.02
N ALA A 36 0.53 12.47 0.26
CA ALA A 36 -0.78 11.91 0.54
C ALA A 36 -1.09 10.89 -0.56
N LEU A 37 -1.16 9.61 -0.17
CA LEU A 37 -1.36 8.53 -1.11
C LEU A 37 -2.76 8.72 -1.70
N ASP A 38 -2.84 8.83 -3.04
CA ASP A 38 -4.13 8.83 -3.72
C ASP A 38 -4.67 7.41 -3.69
N GLU A 39 -5.54 7.13 -2.73
CA GLU A 39 -6.06 5.77 -2.53
C GLU A 39 -6.93 5.29 -3.67
N THR A 40 -7.47 6.21 -4.47
CA THR A 40 -8.17 5.82 -5.70
C THR A 40 -7.15 5.27 -6.70
N ALA A 41 -6.04 5.97 -6.91
CA ALA A 41 -4.97 5.49 -7.76
C ALA A 41 -4.35 4.19 -7.23
N HIS A 42 -4.20 4.05 -5.91
CA HIS A 42 -3.72 2.83 -5.29
C HIS A 42 -4.65 1.64 -5.57
N LEU A 43 -5.95 1.78 -5.33
CA LEU A 43 -6.94 0.73 -5.55
C LEU A 43 -7.05 0.35 -7.04
N LEU A 44 -6.88 1.30 -7.95
CA LEU A 44 -6.95 1.08 -9.40
C LEU A 44 -5.62 0.63 -10.02
N SER A 45 -4.52 0.63 -9.26
CA SER A 45 -3.19 0.29 -9.77
C SER A 45 -3.06 -1.17 -10.25
N SER A 46 -3.81 -2.09 -9.63
CA SER A 46 -3.84 -3.51 -10.01
C SER A 46 -5.07 -3.80 -10.86
N PRO A 47 -4.91 -4.28 -12.12
CA PRO A 47 -6.03 -4.60 -13.00
C PRO A 47 -7.02 -5.58 -12.37
N ALA A 48 -6.52 -6.63 -11.72
CA ALA A 48 -7.34 -7.63 -11.05
C ALA A 48 -8.13 -7.04 -9.87
N ASN A 49 -7.53 -6.09 -9.12
CA ASN A 49 -8.24 -5.42 -8.04
C ASN A 49 -9.31 -4.45 -8.57
N ALA A 50 -8.99 -3.71 -9.63
CA ALA A 50 -9.92 -2.81 -10.29
C ALA A 50 -11.16 -3.57 -10.79
N GLU A 51 -10.97 -4.68 -11.50
CA GLU A 51 -12.07 -5.53 -11.98
C GLU A 51 -12.96 -6.03 -10.83
N ARG A 52 -12.34 -6.51 -9.74
CA ARG A 52 -13.07 -6.97 -8.55
C ARG A 52 -13.85 -5.85 -7.88
N LEU A 53 -13.26 -4.67 -7.77
CA LEU A 53 -13.88 -3.49 -7.18
C LEU A 53 -15.09 -3.03 -7.99
N TYR A 54 -14.95 -2.90 -9.32
CA TYR A 54 -16.06 -2.53 -10.18
C TYR A 54 -17.19 -3.58 -10.15
N ALA A 55 -16.85 -4.87 -10.17
CA ALA A 55 -17.85 -5.92 -10.04
C ALA A 55 -18.61 -5.86 -8.69
N ALA A 56 -17.92 -5.54 -7.60
CA ALA A 56 -18.54 -5.37 -6.28
C ALA A 56 -19.48 -4.16 -6.25
N LEU A 57 -19.06 -3.02 -6.81
CA LEU A 57 -19.89 -1.81 -6.91
C LEU A 57 -21.15 -2.04 -7.75
N GLU A 58 -21.05 -2.81 -8.84
CA GLU A 58 -22.21 -3.15 -9.67
C GLU A 58 -23.20 -4.07 -8.94
N ARG A 59 -22.72 -5.03 -8.15
CA ARG A 59 -23.60 -5.86 -7.30
C ARG A 59 -24.31 -5.00 -6.25
N ASP A 60 -23.59 -4.08 -5.64
CA ASP A 60 -24.12 -3.16 -4.64
C ASP A 60 -25.25 -2.28 -5.19
N ARG A 61 -25.04 -1.68 -6.38
CA ARG A 61 -26.04 -0.87 -7.09
C ARG A 61 -27.31 -1.66 -7.43
N LYS A 62 -27.18 -2.95 -7.68
CA LYS A 62 -28.29 -3.88 -7.96
C LYS A 62 -28.95 -4.41 -6.69
N GLY A 63 -28.48 -4.02 -5.50
CA GLY A 63 -28.97 -4.53 -4.22
C GLY A 63 -28.58 -5.98 -3.94
N GLN A 64 -27.63 -6.54 -4.68
CA GLN A 64 -27.13 -7.91 -4.51
C GLN A 64 -26.07 -7.94 -3.41
N ARG A 65 -26.54 -7.86 -2.16
CA ARG A 65 -25.68 -7.85 -0.96
C ARG A 65 -25.90 -9.13 -0.15
N GLU A 66 -24.84 -9.62 0.45
CA GLU A 66 -24.87 -10.66 1.47
C GLU A 66 -24.42 -10.07 2.80
N ILE A 67 -25.13 -10.40 3.87
CA ILE A 67 -24.79 -9.98 5.23
C ILE A 67 -24.03 -11.12 5.89
N HIS A 68 -22.83 -10.82 6.36
CA HIS A 68 -21.97 -11.74 7.09
C HIS A 68 -21.70 -11.15 8.47
N GLU A 69 -21.85 -11.95 9.52
CA GLU A 69 -21.45 -11.54 10.87
C GLU A 69 -19.93 -11.65 11.01
N LEU A 70 -19.30 -10.62 11.59
CA LEU A 70 -17.89 -10.74 11.96
C LEU A 70 -17.76 -11.74 13.11
N PRO A 71 -16.83 -12.71 13.01
CA PRO A 71 -16.56 -13.61 14.13
C PRO A 71 -16.06 -12.82 15.34
N ALA A 72 -16.45 -13.25 16.55
CA ALA A 72 -16.10 -12.59 17.81
C ALA A 72 -14.58 -12.63 18.12
N THR A 73 -13.78 -13.34 17.34
CA THR A 73 -12.33 -13.45 17.50
C THR A 73 -11.70 -13.60 16.12
N ILE A 74 -10.64 -12.82 15.86
CA ILE A 74 -9.88 -12.77 14.60
C ILE A 74 -8.63 -13.64 14.74
#